data_AF-A0A944EC31-F1
#
_entry.id   AF-A0A944EC31-F1
#
_cell.length_a   1.000
_cell.length_b   1.000
_cell.length_c   1.000
_cell.angle_alpha   90.00
_cell.angle_beta   90.00
_cell.angle_gamma   90.00
#
_symmetry.space_group_name_H-M   'P 1'
#
loop_
_entity.id
_entity.type
_entity.pdbx_description
1 polymer ?
#
loop_
_entity_poly.entity_id
_entity_poly.type
_entity_poly.pdbx_seq_one_letter_code
_entity_poly.pdbx_strand_id
1 'polypeptide(L)' 'MISSRRGIHPIRLSAPAVHVDHDHDTGKIRGVLCFNCNSAFGKLRDDPGAPRRAIAYLEGNVWKPTLVAPGVYQLPS' A
#
# COMPACT_ATOMS: atom_id res chain seq x y z
N MET A 1 0.52 1.71 21.23
CA MET A 1 0.54 1.63 19.74
C MET A 1 1.77 2.26 19.06
N ILE A 2 2.57 3.12 19.70
CA ILE A 2 3.88 3.57 19.16
C ILE A 2 5.08 2.97 19.94
N SER A 3 4.85 2.51 21.17
CA SER A 3 5.89 2.05 22.09
C SER A 3 6.64 0.77 21.66
N SER A 4 6.05 -0.12 20.85
CA SER A 4 6.69 -1.39 20.49
C SER A 4 7.72 -1.32 19.35
N ARG A 5 7.72 -0.26 18.53
CA ARG A 5 8.59 -0.15 17.34
C ARG A 5 9.85 0.69 17.53
N ARG A 6 10.21 1.11 18.75
CA ARG A 6 11.36 2.00 19.03
C ARG A 6 11.42 3.22 18.08
N GLY A 7 10.26 3.75 17.67
CA GLY A 7 10.15 4.88 16.74
C GLY A 7 10.42 4.56 15.26
N ILE A 8 10.63 3.30 14.87
CA ILE A 8 10.91 2.91 13.48
C ILE A 8 9.62 2.82 12.67
N HIS A 9 9.58 3.53 11.56
CA HIS A 9 8.47 3.51 10.62
C HIS A 9 8.52 2.27 9.73
N PRO A 10 7.48 1.43 9.66
CA PRO A 10 7.56 0.10 9.03
C PRO A 10 7.88 0.10 7.52
N ILE A 11 7.52 1.17 6.79
CA ILE A 11 7.75 1.25 5.33
C ILE A 11 9.00 2.06 4.96
N ARG A 12 9.14 3.29 5.47
CA ARG A 12 10.25 4.18 5.12
C ARG A 12 11.46 4.05 6.05
N LEU A 13 11.32 3.42 7.23
CA LEU A 13 12.32 3.25 8.30
C LEU A 13 12.81 4.56 8.96
N SER A 14 13.06 5.62 8.18
CA SER A 14 13.66 6.89 8.59
C SER A 14 12.68 8.06 8.79
N ALA A 15 11.37 7.84 8.67
CA ALA A 15 10.36 8.90 8.79
C ALA A 15 9.57 8.83 10.09
N PRO A 16 9.08 9.96 10.61
CA PRO A 16 8.22 9.96 11.79
C PRO A 16 6.86 9.32 11.47
N ALA A 17 6.46 8.34 12.28
CA ALA A 17 5.15 7.70 12.21
C ALA A 17 4.18 8.40 13.16
N VAL A 18 3.27 9.21 12.62
CA VAL A 18 2.35 10.07 13.41
C VAL A 18 0.89 9.98 12.97
N HIS A 19 0.56 9.19 11.95
CA HIS A 19 -0.80 9.00 11.43
C HIS A 19 -1.27 7.58 11.70
N VAL A 20 -2.46 7.41 12.28
CA VAL A 20 -3.04 6.09 12.53
C VAL A 20 -3.59 5.53 11.22
N ASP A 21 -3.05 4.37 10.84
CA ASP A 21 -3.51 3.58 9.70
C ASP A 21 -4.52 2.54 10.18
N HIS A 22 -5.64 2.43 9.47
CA HIS A 22 -6.72 1.52 9.81
C HIS A 22 -7.34 0.93 8.53
N ASP A 23 -7.89 -0.25 8.68
CA ASP A 23 -8.63 -0.92 7.64
C ASP A 23 -9.99 -0.26 7.42
N HIS A 24 -10.30 0.18 6.20
CA HIS A 24 -11.54 0.91 5.90
C HIS A 24 -12.81 0.03 5.92
N ASP A 25 -12.68 -1.30 5.83
CA ASP A 25 -13.82 -2.22 5.85
C ASP A 25 -14.17 -2.66 7.28
N THR A 26 -13.14 -2.95 8.09
CA THR A 26 -13.28 -3.53 9.43
C THR A 26 -13.04 -2.53 10.57
N GLY A 27 -12.49 -1.35 10.26
CA GLY A 27 -12.06 -0.36 11.25
C GLY A 27 -10.82 -0.78 12.08
N LYS A 28 -10.25 -1.96 11.80
CA LYS A 28 -9.12 -2.49 12.57
C LYS A 28 -7.88 -1.63 12.37
N ILE A 29 -7.29 -1.15 13.46
CA ILE A 29 -6.02 -0.42 13.42
C ILE A 29 -4.91 -1.36 12.96
N ARG A 30 -4.21 -0.98 11.88
CA ARG A 30 -3.07 -1.70 11.31
C ARG A 30 -1.75 -1.22 11.89
N GLY A 31 -1.63 0.07 12.19
CA GLY A 31 -0.44 0.64 12.80
C GLY A 31 -0.38 2.17 12.74
N VAL A 32 0.82 2.72 12.86
CA VAL A 32 1.09 4.15 12.71
C VAL A 32 2.11 4.35 11.59
N LEU A 33 1.82 5.27 10.69
CA LEU A 33 2.60 5.61 9.49
C LEU A 33 2.87 7.11 9.41
N CYS A 34 3.77 7.52 8.52
CA CYS A 34 3.94 8.90 8.09
C CYS A 34 2.83 9.27 7.11
N PHE A 35 2.59 10.57 6.94
CA PHE A 35 1.56 11.10 6.07
C PHE A 35 1.61 10.51 4.64
N ASN A 36 2.82 10.42 4.08
CA ASN A 36 3.02 9.95 2.71
C ASN A 36 2.71 8.46 2.55
N CYS A 37 3.13 7.62 3.50
CA CYS A 37 2.84 6.19 3.45
C CYS A 37 1.36 5.91 3.67
N ASN A 38 0.73 6.60 4.64
CA ASN A 38 -0.70 6.49 4.89
C ASN A 38 -1.51 6.90 3.64
N SER A 39 -1.17 8.05 3.06
CA SER A 39 -1.84 8.55 1.84
C SER A 39 -1.61 7.65 0.63
N ALA A 40 -0.46 6.98 0.53
CA ALA A 40 -0.18 6.06 -0.56
C ALA A 40 -1.14 4.86 -0.55
N PHE A 41 -1.43 4.27 0.61
CA PHE A 41 -2.40 3.17 0.69
C PHE A 41 -3.81 3.59 0.31
N GLY A 42 -4.27 4.75 0.80
CA GLY A 42 -5.57 5.30 0.40
C GLY A 42 -5.65 5.57 -1.12
N LYS A 43 -4.58 6.11 -1.72
CA LYS A 43 -4.50 6.31 -3.19
C LYS A 43 -4.51 5.01 -3.99
N LEU A 44 -4.01 3.93 -3.39
CA LEU A 44 -4.05 2.58 -3.95
C LEU A 44 -5.33 1.81 -3.54
N ARG A 45 -6.32 2.50 -2.96
CA ARG A 45 -7.63 1.96 -2.56
C ARG A 45 -7.56 0.77 -1.61
N ASP A 46 -6.50 0.71 -0.79
CA ASP A 46 -6.22 -0.43 0.09
C ASP A 46 -6.17 -1.80 -0.62
N ASP A 47 -6.04 -1.83 -1.95
CA ASP A 47 -5.90 -3.07 -2.74
C ASP A 47 -4.50 -3.65 -2.54
N PRO A 48 -4.31 -4.83 -1.91
CA PRO A 48 -2.99 -5.43 -1.76
C PRO A 48 -2.32 -5.78 -3.09
N GLY A 49 -3.08 -5.93 -4.18
CA GLY A 49 -2.56 -6.12 -5.52
C GLY A 49 -1.87 -4.88 -6.09
N ALA A 50 -2.33 -3.68 -5.73
CA ALA A 50 -1.80 -2.44 -6.29
C ALA A 50 -0.34 -2.14 -5.86
N PRO A 51 0.05 -2.23 -4.57
CA PRO A 51 1.45 -2.14 -4.16
C PRO A 51 2.35 -3.19 -4.82
N ARG A 52 1.86 -4.43 -5.02
CA ARG A 52 2.63 -5.48 -5.70
C ARG A 52 2.93 -5.10 -7.15
N ARG A 53 1.93 -4.59 -7.88
CA ARG A 53 2.11 -4.09 -9.24
C ARG A 53 3.04 -2.87 -9.29
N ALA A 54 2.98 -1.99 -8.30
CA ALA A 54 3.88 -0.85 -8.20
C ALA A 54 5.34 -1.27 -7.97
N ILE A 55 5.59 -2.28 -7.11
CA ILE A 55 6.93 -2.86 -6.91
C ILE A 55 7.43 -3.48 -8.22
N ALA A 56 6.61 -4.31 -8.88
CA ALA A 56 6.97 -4.94 -10.15
C ALA A 56 7.33 -3.88 -11.23
N TYR A 57 6.55 -2.79 -11.30
CA TYR A 57 6.85 -1.67 -12.20
C TYR A 57 8.22 -1.03 -11.93
N LEU A 58 8.57 -0.79 -10.65
CA LEU A 58 9.88 -0.25 -10.26
C LEU A 58 11.03 -1.20 -10.59
N GLU A 59 10.79 -2.51 -10.51
CA GLU A 59 11.77 -3.55 -10.86
C GLU A 59 11.92 -3.76 -12.38
N GLY A 60 11.19 -3.00 -13.21
CA GLY A 60 11.19 -3.17 -14.66
C GLY A 60 10.32 -4.33 -15.16
N ASN A 61 9.64 -5.03 -14.26
CA ASN A 61 8.66 -6.06 -14.57
C ASN A 61 7.32 -5.39 -14.91
N VAL A 62 7.26 -4.76 -16.08
CA VAL A 62 6.08 -4.04 -16.55
C VAL A 62 4.94 -5.02 -16.80
N TRP A 63 4.05 -5.11 -15.83
CA TRP A 63 2.79 -5.82 -15.96
C TRP A 63 1.87 -5.09 -16.94
N LYS A 64 1.58 -5.73 -18.07
CA LYS A 64 0.62 -5.26 -19.06
C LYS A 64 -0.69 -6.02 -18.88
N PRO A 65 -1.69 -5.45 -18.18
CA PRO A 65 -3.01 -6.09 -18.10
C PRO A 65 -3.65 -6.15 -19.50
N THR A 66 -4.31 -7.26 -19.79
CA THR A 66 -5.10 -7.41 -21.03
C THR A 66 -6.54 -7.01 -20.75
N LEU A 67 -7.08 -6.08 -21.55
CA LEU A 67 -8.51 -5.75 -21.51
C LEU A 67 -9.29 -6.90 -22.18
N VAL A 68 -10.11 -7.61 -21.41
CA VAL A 68 -10.91 -8.74 -21.91
C VAL A 68 -12.39 -8.38 -22.11
N ALA A 69 -12.86 -7.34 -21.41
CA ALA A 69 -14.16 -6.70 -21.61
C ALA A 69 -14.10 -5.26 -21.06
N PRO A 70 -15.05 -4.36 -21.36
CA PRO A 70 -15.06 -3.01 -20.78
C PRO A 70 -14.97 -3.03 -19.25
N GLY A 71 -13.89 -2.49 -18.71
CA GLY A 71 -13.62 -2.46 -17.25
C GLY A 71 -13.10 -3.77 -16.65
N VAL A 72 -12.94 -4.83 -17.44
CA VAL A 72 -12.43 -6.13 -16.98
C VAL A 72 -11.03 -6.36 -17.53
N TYR A 73 -10.07 -6.47 -16.62
CA TYR A 73 -8.67 -6.69 -16.94
C TYR A 73 -8.23 -8.06 -16.45
N GLN A 74 -7.59 -8.83 -17.32
CA GLN A 74 -6.90 -10.05 -16.94
C GLN A 74 -5.45 -9.74 -16.60
N LEU A 75 -5.01 -10.24 -15.45
CA LEU A 75 -3.64 -10.13 -15.01
C LEU A 75 -2.78 -11.15 -15.78
N PRO A 76 -1.57 -10.79 -16.24
CA PRO A 76 -0.66 -11.75 -16.83
C PRO A 76 -0.29 -12.80 -15.78
N SER A 77 -0.24 -14.07 -16.21
CA SER A 77 0.14 -15.24 -15.41
C SER A 77 1.57 -15.15 -14.89
#